data_AF-A0AAN8EVE0-F1
#
_entry.id   AF-A0AAN8EVE0-F1
#
_cell.length_a   1.000
_cell.length_b   1.000
_cell.length_c   1.000
_cell.angle_alpha   90.00
_cell.angle_beta   90.00
_cell.angle_gamma   90.00
#
_symmetry.space_group_name_H-M   'P 1'
#
loop_
_entity.id
_entity.type
_entity.pdbx_description
1 polymer ?
#
loop_
_entity_poly.entity_id
_entity_poly.type
_entity_poly.pdbx_seq_one_letter_code
_entity_poly.pdbx_strand_id
1 'polypeptide(L)' 'IIEHSANSQLVLLNLPKPPRGLEGLDDYTHYLEVLSDKINRVIFVRGTGKEVITTHS' A
#
# COMPACT_ATOMS: atom_id res chain seq x y z
N ILE A 1 5.87 10.16 4.33
CA ILE A 1 5.62 9.82 2.89
C ILE A 1 5.44 11.10 2.10
N ILE A 2 4.45 11.94 2.43
CA ILE A 2 4.15 13.17 1.67
C ILE A 2 5.38 14.10 1.57
N GLU A 3 6.13 14.32 2.66
CA GLU A 3 7.31 15.20 2.66
C GLU A 3 8.49 14.69 1.81
N HIS A 4 8.57 13.38 1.54
CA HIS A 4 9.69 12.77 0.81
C HIS A 4 9.31 12.20 -0.56
N SER A 5 8.01 12.14 -0.87
CA SER A 5 7.48 11.48 -2.08
C SER A 5 6.58 12.38 -2.92
N ALA A 6 6.46 13.67 -2.59
CA ALA A 6 5.63 14.64 -3.33
C ALA A 6 6.02 14.77 -4.82
N ASN A 7 7.31 14.61 -5.15
CA ASN A 7 7.82 14.68 -6.53
C ASN A 7 8.05 13.30 -7.16
N SER A 8 7.63 12.21 -6.50
CA SER A 8 7.82 10.86 -7.02
C SER A 8 6.84 10.56 -8.15
N GLN A 9 7.33 10.00 -9.26
CA GLN A 9 6.49 9.60 -10.40
C GLN A 9 5.60 8.38 -10.11
N LEU A 10 5.96 7.61 -9.07
CA LEU A 10 5.26 6.43 -8.57
C LEU A 10 5.71 6.16 -7.13
N VAL A 11 4.77 5.84 -6.24
CA VAL A 11 5.05 5.40 -4.86
C VAL A 11 4.56 3.96 -4.68
N LEU A 12 5.45 3.08 -4.24
CA LEU A 12 5.13 1.70 -3.90
C LEU A 12 4.86 1.61 -2.40
N LEU A 13 3.67 1.15 -2.01
CA LEU A 13 3.29 0.97 -0.61
C LEU A 13 2.90 -0.48 -0.36
N ASN A 14 3.20 -0.98 0.84
CA ASN A 14 2.74 -2.30 1.24
C ASN A 14 1.24 -2.25 1.54
N LEU A 15 0.47 -3.17 0.94
CA LEU A 15 -0.95 -3.32 1.25
C LEU A 15 -1.08 -3.99 2.63
N PRO A 16 -1.74 -3.34 3.61
CA PRO A 16 -2.00 -3.95 4.90
C PRO A 16 -2.90 -5.18 4.75
N LYS A 17 -2.92 -6.03 5.78
CA LYS A 17 -3.81 -7.18 5.79
C LYS A 17 -5.27 -6.69 5.89
N PRO A 18 -6.17 -7.08 4.98
CA PRO A 18 -7.57 -6.73 5.10
C PRO A 18 -8.18 -7.41 6.33
N PRO A 19 -9.25 -6.82 6.89
CA PRO A 19 -9.99 -7.41 7.99
C PRO A 19 -10.55 -8.78 7.59
N ARG A 20 -10.76 -9.66 8.59
CA ARG A 20 -11.29 -11.02 8.35
C ARG A 20 -12.78 -11.05 8.02
N GLY A 21 -13.52 -10.00 8.41
CA GLY A 21 -14.97 -9.88 8.20
C GLY A 21 -15.32 -8.56 7.51
N LEU A 22 -16.55 -8.47 7.02
CA LEU A 22 -17.07 -7.31 6.30
C LEU A 22 -17.20 -6.06 7.17
N GLU A 23 -17.37 -6.23 8.49
CA GLU A 23 -17.55 -5.13 9.45
C GLU A 23 -16.39 -4.12 9.48
N GLY A 24 -15.17 -4.53 9.11
CA GLY A 24 -14.01 -3.63 9.08
C GLY A 24 -13.63 -3.13 7.69
N LEU A 25 -14.36 -3.52 6.65
CA LEU A 25 -13.96 -3.25 5.26
C LEU A 25 -14.06 -1.76 4.93
N ASP A 26 -15.06 -1.07 5.50
CA ASP A 26 -15.24 0.36 5.33
C ASP A 26 -14.08 1.15 5.98
N ASP A 27 -13.74 0.82 7.23
CA ASP A 27 -12.59 1.41 7.93
C ASP A 27 -11.27 1.13 7.19
N TYR A 28 -11.11 -0.07 6.65
CA TYR A 28 -9.95 -0.46 5.87
C TYR A 28 -9.83 0.34 4.57
N THR A 29 -10.94 0.55 3.87
CA THR A 29 -11.00 1.36 2.65
C THR A 29 -10.68 2.82 2.98
N HIS A 30 -11.30 3.36 4.02
CA HIS A 30 -11.05 4.72 4.48
C HIS A 30 -9.58 4.95 4.87
N TYR A 31 -8.96 3.99 5.55
CA TYR A 31 -7.53 4.06 5.87
C TYR A 31 -6.65 4.16 4.61
N LEU A 32 -6.95 3.37 3.57
CA LEU A 32 -6.19 3.40 2.31
C LEU A 32 -6.39 4.72 1.54
N GLU A 33 -7.59 5.29 1.59
CA GLU A 33 -7.89 6.60 0.99
C GLU A 33 -7.06 7.69 1.67
N VAL A 34 -7.10 7.78 3.00
CA VAL A 34 -6.32 8.77 3.76
C VAL A 34 -4.82 8.61 3.51
N LEU A 35 -4.34 7.37 3.36
CA LEU A 35 -2.93 7.09 3.07
C LEU A 35 -2.51 7.55 1.67
N SER A 36 -3.43 7.58 0.70
CA SER A 36 -3.15 7.89 -0.71
C SER A 36 -3.63 9.27 -1.18
N ASP A 37 -4.40 10.00 -0.36
CA ASP A 37 -5.04 11.30 -0.65
C ASP A 37 -4.12 12.37 -1.28
N LYS A 38 -2.81 12.29 -1.01
CA LYS A 38 -1.82 13.28 -1.50
C LYS A 38 -0.73 12.67 -2.38
N ILE A 39 -0.98 11.50 -2.97
CA ILE A 39 -0.01 10.79 -3.80
C ILE A 39 -0.64 10.51 -5.16
N ASN A 40 -0.14 11.18 -6.20
CA ASN A 40 -0.70 11.13 -7.55
C ASN A 40 -0.73 9.73 -8.18
N ARG A 41 0.20 8.85 -7.80
CA ARG A 41 0.27 7.48 -8.31
C ARG A 41 0.81 6.54 -7.24
N VAL A 42 -0.07 5.73 -6.66
CA VAL A 42 0.25 4.70 -5.67
C VAL A 42 -0.02 3.32 -6.25
N ILE A 43 0.90 2.38 -6.05
CA ILE A 43 0.64 0.96 -6.23
C ILE A 43 0.78 0.28 -4.86
N PHE A 44 -0.29 -0.36 -4.43
CA PHE A 44 -0.27 -1.20 -3.24
C PHE A 44 0.19 -2.61 -3.61
N VAL A 45 1.24 -3.10 -2.96
CA VAL A 45 1.81 -4.43 -3.18
C VAL A 45 1.64 -5.28 -1.94
N ARG A 46 1.22 -6.53 -2.12
CA ARG A 46 1.15 -7.51 -1.04
C ARG A 46 1.84 -8.80 -1.44
N GLY A 47 2.80 -9.21 -0.63
CA GLY A 47 3.35 -10.55 -0.70
C GLY A 47 2.37 -11.59 -0.14
N THR A 48 2.39 -12.77 -0.74
CA THR A 48 1.81 -14.02 -0.25
C THR A 48 2.57 -14.57 0.97
N GLY A 49 3.73 -14.00 1.32
CA GLY A 49 4.57 -14.42 2.44
C GLY A 49 5.45 -15.62 2.13
N LYS A 50 5.44 -16.07 0.86
CA LYS A 50 6.31 -17.12 0.33
C LYS A 50 7.30 -16.58 -0.70
N GLU A 51 7.38 -15.26 -0.85
CA GLU A 51 8.38 -14.64 -1.71
C GLU A 51 9.78 -14.90 -1.14
N VAL A 52 10.64 -15.54 -1.93
CA VAL A 52 12.06 -15.69 -1.65
C VAL A 52 12.82 -15.01 -2.78
N ILE A 53 13.62 -13.99 -2.45
CA ILE A 53 14.49 -13.31 -3.42
C ILE A 53 15.85 -14.00 -3.36
N THR A 54 16.10 -14.92 -4.28
CA THR A 54 17.32 -15.75 -4.25
C THR A 54 18.50 -15.11 -4.99
N THR A 55 18.28 -14.11 -5.85
CA THR A 55 19.34 -13.28 -6.46
C THR A 55 18.79 -11.90 -6.84
N HIS A 56 19.61 -10.86 -6.68
CA HIS A 56 19.40 -9.54 -7.30
C HIS A 56 20.19 -9.53 -8.61
N SER A 57 19.54 -9.17 -9.73
CA SER A 57 20.20 -8.97 -11.03
C SER A 57 20.91 -7.63 -11.09
#